data_AF-V7I4Y8-F1
#
_entry.id   AF-V7I4Y8-F1
#
_cell.length_a   1.000
_cell.length_b   1.000
_cell.length_c   1.000
_cell.angle_alpha   90.00
_cell.angle_beta   90.00
_cell.angle_gamma   90.00
#
_symmetry.space_group_name_H-M   'P 1'
#
loop_
_entity.id
_entity.type
_entity.pdbx_description
1 polymer ?
#
loop_
_entity_poly.entity_id
_entity_poly.type
_entity_poly.pdbx_seq_one_letter_code
_entity_poly.pdbx_strand_id
1 'polypeptide(L)'
;MRNNKTEKLVKASILTSVIVVLALAGFYIPFVGIITVVAAPIVTAMIYKTSGKGYTVISFFATLFILGMMIDPISALSQTIVFYSTGIGLMFMLSHDISQLVEILVIAFFIAIGYVAMVGIDLAFITDMSLTEMIDMNIKVLQESMREAVKLYEGMGADYANQQSVKDIMALNADTVMIMIPASLAMYSLVSAYILRKVSEKVFKPFGITLRKLPDFYSIKPNMLLISSTLFLSIIGISLMYFEIPAGASVMYFGKTMFDITAGIGGLSLVTYYMIRKLKFNKFTRFMAIFLILTTPILTYTMMIAGVVDSAFDFRNTSENGLFGILRRKLKGSGK
;
A
#
# COMPACT_ATOMS: atom_id res chain seq x y z
N MET A 1 28.01 -20.40 27.05
CA MET A 1 27.40 -20.55 25.70
C MET A 1 25.97 -21.12 25.69
N ARG A 2 25.60 -22.09 26.57
CA ARG A 2 24.26 -22.71 26.64
C ARG A 2 23.12 -21.76 27.07
N ASN A 3 23.42 -20.75 27.88
CA ASN A 3 22.42 -19.78 28.38
C ASN A 3 21.86 -18.88 27.26
N ASN A 4 22.71 -18.41 26.34
CA ASN A 4 22.33 -17.52 25.23
C ASN A 4 21.44 -18.23 24.18
N LYS A 5 21.67 -19.53 23.92
CA LYS A 5 20.80 -20.32 23.02
C LYS A 5 19.40 -20.50 23.62
N THR A 6 19.33 -20.82 24.91
CA THR A 6 18.05 -21.00 25.61
C THR A 6 17.26 -19.70 25.70
N GLU A 7 17.93 -18.59 26.01
CA GLU A 7 17.32 -17.25 26.07
C GLU A 7 16.74 -16.84 24.71
N LYS A 8 17.50 -17.02 23.62
CA LYS A 8 17.03 -16.74 22.25
C LYS A 8 15.84 -17.60 21.86
N LEU A 9 15.88 -18.89 22.21
CA LEU A 9 14.75 -19.80 21.97
C LEU A 9 13.49 -19.32 22.72
N VAL A 10 13.61 -18.99 24.01
CA VAL A 10 12.48 -18.51 24.81
C VAL A 10 11.90 -17.21 24.24
N LYS A 11 12.74 -16.24 23.88
CA LYS A 11 12.31 -14.99 23.24
C LYS A 11 11.57 -15.24 21.93
N ALA A 12 12.10 -16.11 21.07
CA ALA A 12 11.45 -16.49 19.82
C ALA A 12 10.10 -17.16 20.07
N SER A 13 10.01 -18.09 21.03
CA SER A 13 8.75 -18.78 21.35
C SER A 13 7.68 -17.82 21.84
N ILE A 14 8.01 -16.90 22.76
CA ILE A 14 7.05 -15.90 23.26
C ILE A 14 6.51 -15.04 22.11
N LEU A 15 7.40 -14.53 21.25
CA LEU A 15 7.00 -13.71 20.10
C LEU A 15 6.21 -14.52 19.06
N THR A 16 6.54 -15.80 18.87
CA THR A 16 5.78 -16.72 17.99
C THR A 16 4.36 -16.89 18.50
N SER A 17 4.17 -17.10 19.80
CA SER A 17 2.85 -17.17 20.42
C SER A 17 2.06 -15.87 20.24
N VAL A 18 2.73 -14.70 20.31
CA VAL A 18 2.09 -13.41 20.01
C VAL A 18 1.62 -13.35 18.56
N ILE A 19 2.42 -13.81 17.59
CA ILE A 19 2.00 -13.88 16.17
C ILE A 19 0.75 -14.76 16.02
N VAL A 20 0.74 -15.94 16.65
CA VAL A 20 -0.41 -16.86 16.61
C VAL A 20 -1.67 -16.21 17.19
N VAL A 21 -1.58 -15.58 18.36
CA VAL A 21 -2.72 -14.90 18.98
C VAL A 21 -3.23 -13.75 18.10
N LEU A 22 -2.34 -12.96 17.51
CA LEU A 22 -2.71 -11.88 16.59
C LEU A 22 -3.38 -12.43 15.33
N ALA A 23 -2.88 -13.53 14.78
CA ALA A 23 -3.43 -14.20 13.60
C ALA A 23 -4.85 -14.73 13.88
N LEU A 24 -5.04 -15.46 14.98
CA LEU A 24 -6.35 -15.96 15.39
C LEU A 24 -7.34 -14.82 15.64
N ALA A 25 -6.92 -13.76 16.35
CA ALA A 25 -7.75 -12.60 16.59
C ALA A 25 -8.12 -11.90 15.27
N GLY A 26 -7.16 -11.78 14.34
CA GLY A 26 -7.39 -11.19 13.02
C GLY A 26 -8.31 -12.03 12.13
N PHE A 27 -8.31 -13.35 12.30
CA PHE A 27 -9.15 -14.27 11.54
C PHE A 27 -10.61 -14.28 12.04
N TYR A 28 -10.83 -14.35 13.36
CA TYR A 28 -12.17 -14.50 13.91
C TYR A 28 -12.87 -13.20 14.30
N ILE A 29 -12.13 -12.11 14.56
CA ILE A 29 -12.72 -10.84 15.02
C ILE A 29 -12.69 -9.83 13.86
N PRO A 30 -13.86 -9.37 13.37
CA PRO A 30 -13.93 -8.33 12.36
C PRO A 30 -13.13 -7.08 12.76
N PHE A 31 -12.52 -6.42 11.77
CA PHE A 31 -11.66 -5.23 11.91
C PHE A 31 -10.31 -5.44 12.63
N VAL A 32 -10.16 -6.47 13.49
CA VAL A 32 -8.88 -6.78 14.15
C VAL A 32 -7.83 -7.22 13.13
N GLY A 33 -8.23 -7.84 12.02
CA GLY A 33 -7.34 -8.20 10.92
C GLY A 33 -6.48 -7.02 10.41
N ILE A 34 -7.01 -5.79 10.43
CA ILE A 34 -6.26 -4.58 10.04
C ILE A 34 -5.05 -4.36 10.96
N ILE A 35 -5.22 -4.61 12.26
CA ILE A 35 -4.14 -4.49 13.25
C ILE A 35 -3.13 -5.62 13.03
N THR A 36 -3.61 -6.85 12.82
CA THR A 36 -2.77 -8.03 12.65
C THR A 36 -1.83 -7.91 11.45
N VAL A 37 -2.32 -7.40 10.30
CA VAL A 37 -1.52 -7.21 9.08
C VAL A 37 -0.33 -6.24 9.30
N VAL A 38 -0.41 -5.35 10.28
CA VAL A 38 0.69 -4.45 10.66
C VAL A 38 1.53 -5.03 11.81
N ALA A 39 0.88 -5.55 12.85
CA ALA A 39 1.54 -6.00 14.06
C ALA A 39 2.33 -7.29 13.85
N ALA A 40 1.77 -8.29 13.17
CA ALA A 40 2.43 -9.59 13.00
C ALA A 40 3.76 -9.48 12.24
N PRO A 41 3.89 -8.75 11.11
CA PRO A 41 5.18 -8.53 10.46
C PRO A 41 6.23 -7.85 11.35
N ILE A 42 5.81 -6.90 12.19
CA ILE A 42 6.70 -6.22 13.16
C ILE A 42 7.22 -7.24 14.17
N VAL A 43 6.35 -8.08 14.73
CA VAL A 43 6.74 -9.13 15.67
C VAL A 43 7.69 -10.13 15.01
N THR A 44 7.43 -10.51 13.75
CA THR A 44 8.32 -11.36 12.96
C THR A 44 9.72 -10.75 12.80
N ALA A 45 9.81 -9.45 12.53
CA ALA A 45 11.08 -8.72 12.49
C ALA A 45 11.76 -8.60 13.87
N MET A 46 10.98 -8.55 14.97
CA MET A 46 11.52 -8.61 16.33
C MET A 46 12.14 -9.97 16.64
N ILE A 47 11.56 -11.08 16.19
CA ILE A 47 12.16 -12.42 16.34
C ILE A 47 13.53 -12.44 15.66
N TYR A 48 13.60 -11.92 14.43
CA TYR A 48 14.86 -11.79 13.71
C TYR A 48 15.91 -11.00 14.48
N LYS A 49 15.54 -9.81 15.00
CA LYS A 49 16.49 -8.94 15.70
C LYS A 49 16.96 -9.51 17.04
N THR A 50 16.07 -10.17 17.78
CA THR A 50 16.34 -10.65 19.15
C THR A 50 16.95 -12.05 19.18
N SER A 51 16.52 -12.92 18.27
CA SER A 51 16.83 -14.36 18.30
C SER A 51 17.66 -14.79 17.10
N GLY A 52 17.51 -14.14 15.95
CA GLY A 52 18.27 -14.38 14.73
C GLY A 52 17.53 -15.22 13.69
N LYS A 53 18.09 -15.28 12.46
CA LYS A 53 17.49 -15.92 11.27
C LYS A 53 16.93 -17.31 11.50
N GLY A 54 17.71 -18.20 12.13
CA GLY A 54 17.30 -19.59 12.35
C GLY A 54 16.03 -19.72 13.19
N TYR A 55 15.89 -18.89 14.23
CA TYR A 55 14.70 -18.89 15.07
C TYR A 55 13.49 -18.26 14.38
N THR A 56 13.69 -17.31 13.46
CA THR A 56 12.60 -16.78 12.61
C THR A 56 12.07 -17.83 11.63
N VAL A 57 12.93 -18.70 11.11
CA VAL A 57 12.48 -19.83 10.26
C VAL A 57 11.73 -20.86 11.10
N ILE A 58 12.24 -21.20 12.29
CA ILE A 58 11.52 -22.09 13.20
C ILE A 58 10.16 -21.50 13.61
N SER A 59 10.09 -20.19 13.87
CA SER A 59 8.83 -19.53 14.20
C SER A 59 7.85 -19.58 13.04
N PHE A 60 8.29 -19.47 11.77
CA PHE A 60 7.43 -19.62 10.61
C PHE A 60 6.70 -20.97 10.62
N PHE A 61 7.44 -22.06 10.76
CA PHE A 61 6.86 -23.41 10.79
C PHE A 61 6.00 -23.64 12.02
N ALA A 62 6.39 -23.11 13.19
CA ALA A 62 5.59 -23.20 14.40
C ALA A 62 4.26 -22.42 14.26
N THR A 63 4.30 -21.19 13.76
CA THR A 63 3.10 -20.39 13.47
C THR A 63 2.18 -21.13 12.49
N LEU A 64 2.74 -21.63 11.38
CA LEU A 64 2.00 -22.39 10.38
C LEU A 64 1.31 -23.63 10.97
N PHE A 65 2.06 -24.42 11.73
CA PHE A 65 1.55 -25.65 12.33
C PHE A 65 0.43 -25.36 13.34
N ILE A 66 0.65 -24.41 14.25
CA ILE A 66 -0.34 -24.07 15.28
C ILE A 66 -1.61 -23.48 14.65
N LEU A 67 -1.46 -22.54 13.69
CA LEU A 67 -2.61 -21.98 13.00
C LEU A 67 -3.36 -23.01 12.15
N GLY A 68 -2.63 -23.93 11.50
CA GLY A 68 -3.23 -24.99 10.70
C GLY A 68 -4.08 -25.95 11.53
N MET A 69 -3.73 -26.15 12.81
CA MET A 69 -4.55 -26.94 13.75
C MET A 69 -5.78 -26.17 14.27
N MET A 70 -5.72 -24.84 14.34
CA MET A 70 -6.77 -24.02 14.95
C MET A 70 -7.80 -23.50 13.95
N ILE A 71 -7.37 -23.23 12.72
CA ILE A 71 -8.20 -22.68 11.64
C ILE A 71 -8.40 -23.79 10.59
N ASP A 72 -7.61 -23.75 9.52
CA ASP A 72 -7.46 -24.78 8.51
C ASP A 72 -6.06 -24.62 7.88
N PRO A 73 -5.48 -25.69 7.30
CA PRO A 73 -4.12 -25.65 6.79
C PRO A 73 -3.86 -24.60 5.71
N ILE A 74 -4.85 -24.31 4.85
CA ILE A 74 -4.67 -23.43 3.70
C ILE A 74 -4.72 -21.98 4.15
N SER A 75 -5.75 -21.59 4.90
CA SER A 75 -5.84 -20.24 5.49
C SER A 75 -4.65 -19.94 6.40
N ALA A 76 -4.16 -20.94 7.15
CA ALA A 76 -2.97 -20.81 7.98
C ALA A 76 -1.71 -20.55 7.14
N LEU A 77 -1.54 -21.27 6.03
CA LEU A 77 -0.43 -21.06 5.10
C LEU A 77 -0.47 -19.67 4.47
N SER A 78 -1.64 -19.29 3.93
CA SER A 78 -1.89 -18.00 3.30
C SER A 78 -1.56 -16.83 4.25
N GLN A 79 -2.07 -16.84 5.48
CA GLN A 79 -1.76 -15.80 6.47
C GLN A 79 -0.29 -15.80 6.89
N THR A 80 0.29 -16.97 7.15
CA THR A 80 1.69 -17.06 7.58
C THR A 80 2.61 -16.51 6.51
N ILE A 81 2.37 -16.81 5.23
CA ILE A 81 3.14 -16.27 4.11
C ILE A 81 3.05 -14.74 4.04
N VAL A 82 1.86 -14.16 4.18
CA VAL A 82 1.70 -12.70 4.17
C VAL A 82 2.49 -12.05 5.31
N PHE A 83 2.37 -12.58 6.55
CA PHE A 83 3.05 -12.00 7.70
C PHE A 83 4.56 -12.11 7.61
N TYR A 84 5.07 -13.27 7.20
CA TYR A 84 6.51 -13.50 7.14
C TYR A 84 7.15 -12.87 5.91
N SER A 85 6.48 -12.85 4.75
CA SER A 85 6.96 -12.11 3.57
C SER A 85 7.09 -10.63 3.90
N THR A 86 6.03 -10.02 4.44
CA THR A 86 6.07 -8.61 4.88
C THR A 86 7.13 -8.38 5.96
N GLY A 87 7.28 -9.33 6.89
CA GLY A 87 8.33 -9.32 7.91
C GLY A 87 9.73 -9.32 7.32
N ILE A 88 9.98 -10.03 6.20
CA ILE A 88 11.29 -10.05 5.52
C ILE A 88 11.64 -8.65 5.01
N GLY A 89 10.67 -7.88 4.50
CA GLY A 89 10.89 -6.48 4.12
C GLY A 89 11.40 -5.63 5.28
N LEU A 90 10.82 -5.79 6.48
CA LEU A 90 11.31 -5.14 7.70
C LEU A 90 12.66 -5.67 8.16
N MET A 91 12.92 -6.98 8.05
CA MET A 91 14.24 -7.55 8.36
C MET A 91 15.33 -7.00 7.44
N PHE A 92 15.03 -6.81 6.16
CA PHE A 92 15.96 -6.25 5.19
C PHE A 92 16.35 -4.83 5.57
N MET A 93 15.35 -3.99 5.89
CA MET A 93 15.56 -2.65 6.44
C MET A 93 16.40 -2.67 7.72
N LEU A 94 16.14 -3.59 8.65
CA LEU A 94 16.89 -3.68 9.92
C LEU A 94 18.34 -4.18 9.75
N SER A 95 18.67 -4.75 8.60
CA SER A 95 19.97 -5.39 8.33
C SER A 95 20.89 -4.55 7.45
N HIS A 96 20.36 -3.52 6.79
CA HIS A 96 21.11 -2.70 5.83
C HIS A 96 20.89 -1.22 6.10
N ASP A 97 21.95 -0.43 5.97
CA ASP A 97 21.85 1.03 6.00
C ASP A 97 21.46 1.56 4.62
N ILE A 98 20.16 1.62 4.37
CA ILE A 98 19.57 2.03 3.09
C ILE A 98 18.77 3.34 3.25
N SER A 99 18.51 4.02 2.13
CA SER A 99 17.72 5.25 2.16
C SER A 99 16.24 4.94 2.47
N GLN A 100 15.54 5.88 3.08
CA GLN A 100 14.13 5.73 3.50
C GLN A 100 13.18 5.36 2.36
N LEU A 101 13.44 5.86 1.15
CA LEU A 101 12.66 5.52 -0.02
C LEU A 101 12.89 4.06 -0.41
N VAL A 102 14.14 3.59 -0.36
CA VAL A 102 14.47 2.19 -0.65
C VAL A 102 13.87 1.27 0.41
N GLU A 103 13.85 1.67 1.69
CA GLU A 103 13.15 0.91 2.75
C GLU A 103 11.67 0.68 2.40
N ILE A 104 10.95 1.74 2.01
CA ILE A 104 9.53 1.66 1.64
C ILE A 104 9.33 0.76 0.41
N LEU A 105 10.18 0.91 -0.62
CA LEU A 105 10.08 0.10 -1.84
C LEU A 105 10.36 -1.39 -1.58
N VAL A 106 11.35 -1.72 -0.76
CA VAL A 106 11.65 -3.11 -0.39
C VAL A 106 10.51 -3.70 0.43
N ILE A 107 9.98 -2.96 1.41
CA ILE A 107 8.81 -3.41 2.19
C ILE A 107 7.61 -3.64 1.26
N ALA A 108 7.31 -2.70 0.35
CA ALA A 108 6.22 -2.81 -0.61
C ALA A 108 6.37 -4.03 -1.53
N PHE A 109 7.59 -4.29 -2.01
CA PHE A 109 7.90 -5.45 -2.83
C PHE A 109 7.58 -6.76 -2.10
N PHE A 110 8.02 -6.91 -0.85
CA PHE A 110 7.73 -8.10 -0.06
C PHE A 110 6.25 -8.22 0.35
N ILE A 111 5.55 -7.10 0.55
CA ILE A 111 4.08 -7.12 0.73
C ILE A 111 3.44 -7.67 -0.55
N ALA A 112 3.79 -7.13 -1.72
CA ALA A 112 3.21 -7.57 -2.99
C ALA A 112 3.46 -9.06 -3.25
N ILE A 113 4.68 -9.56 -3.01
CA ILE A 113 4.99 -11.00 -3.09
C ILE A 113 4.12 -11.81 -2.15
N GLY A 114 3.96 -11.36 -0.89
CA GLY A 114 3.16 -12.07 0.09
C GLY A 114 1.70 -12.21 -0.34
N TYR A 115 1.10 -11.14 -0.86
CA TYR A 115 -0.28 -11.16 -1.35
C TYR A 115 -0.45 -11.95 -2.66
N VAL A 116 0.52 -11.89 -3.59
CA VAL A 116 0.50 -12.71 -4.80
C VAL A 116 0.59 -14.20 -4.44
N ALA A 117 1.46 -14.56 -3.50
CA ALA A 117 1.59 -15.93 -3.03
C ALA A 117 0.32 -16.40 -2.31
N MET A 118 -0.28 -15.55 -1.47
CA MET A 118 -1.57 -15.82 -0.81
C MET A 118 -2.66 -16.15 -1.83
N VAL A 119 -2.87 -15.26 -2.82
CA VAL A 119 -3.88 -15.48 -3.87
C VAL A 119 -3.57 -16.74 -4.68
N GLY A 120 -2.30 -16.99 -5.01
CA GLY A 120 -1.90 -18.20 -5.75
C GLY A 120 -2.19 -19.49 -4.98
N ILE A 121 -1.99 -19.49 -3.65
CA ILE A 121 -2.30 -20.63 -2.77
C ILE A 121 -3.80 -20.83 -2.65
N ASP A 122 -4.54 -19.74 -2.42
CA ASP A 122 -5.99 -19.81 -2.29
C ASP A 122 -6.63 -20.37 -3.57
N LEU A 123 -6.19 -19.90 -4.74
CA LEU A 123 -6.64 -20.42 -6.04
C LEU A 123 -6.21 -21.87 -6.29
N ALA A 124 -5.06 -22.32 -5.79
CA ALA A 124 -4.57 -23.67 -6.03
C ALA A 124 -5.24 -24.72 -5.13
N PHE A 125 -5.68 -24.34 -3.93
CA PHE A 125 -6.08 -25.28 -2.89
C PHE A 125 -7.48 -25.07 -2.31
N ILE A 126 -8.06 -23.87 -2.39
CA ILE A 126 -9.40 -23.56 -1.85
C ILE A 126 -10.46 -23.69 -2.93
N THR A 127 -10.16 -23.25 -4.15
CA THR A 127 -11.14 -23.16 -5.23
C THR A 127 -10.67 -23.91 -6.45
N ASP A 128 -11.48 -24.82 -7.00
CA ASP A 128 -11.30 -25.36 -8.36
C ASP A 128 -11.64 -24.30 -9.45
N MET A 129 -11.63 -23.02 -9.08
CA MET A 129 -12.01 -21.89 -9.92
C MET A 129 -10.77 -21.13 -10.36
N SER A 130 -10.80 -20.67 -11.59
CA SER A 130 -9.85 -19.67 -12.08
C SER A 130 -10.03 -18.33 -11.35
N LEU A 131 -8.98 -17.51 -11.35
CA LEU A 131 -9.03 -16.13 -10.83
C LEU A 131 -10.18 -15.32 -11.47
N THR A 132 -10.44 -15.52 -12.77
CA THR A 132 -11.52 -14.84 -13.49
C THR A 132 -12.90 -15.22 -12.94
N GLU A 133 -13.14 -16.51 -12.72
CA GLU A 133 -14.41 -17.00 -12.18
C GLU A 133 -14.65 -16.52 -10.75
N MET A 134 -13.59 -16.51 -9.92
CA MET A 134 -13.68 -15.96 -8.56
C MET A 134 -14.03 -14.47 -8.58
N ILE A 135 -13.41 -13.69 -9.48
CA ILE A 135 -13.73 -12.26 -9.65
C ILE A 135 -15.17 -12.10 -10.15
N ASP A 136 -15.60 -12.85 -11.15
CA ASP A 136 -16.94 -12.77 -11.73
C ASP A 136 -18.03 -13.08 -10.70
N MET A 137 -17.81 -14.09 -9.85
CA MET A 137 -18.70 -14.41 -8.74
C MET A 137 -18.85 -13.22 -7.77
N ASN A 138 -17.73 -12.59 -7.39
CA ASN A 138 -17.75 -11.43 -6.48
C ASN A 138 -18.43 -10.21 -7.13
N ILE A 139 -18.22 -9.99 -8.43
CA ILE A 139 -18.90 -8.93 -9.19
C ILE A 139 -20.41 -9.18 -9.23
N LYS A 140 -20.86 -10.41 -9.47
CA LYS A 140 -22.29 -10.76 -9.46
C LYS A 140 -22.93 -10.45 -8.10
N VAL A 141 -22.29 -10.86 -7.01
CA VAL A 141 -22.75 -10.54 -5.64
C VAL A 141 -22.84 -9.02 -5.42
N LEU A 142 -21.85 -8.26 -5.89
CA LEU A 142 -21.86 -6.80 -5.80
C LEU A 142 -22.99 -6.17 -6.63
N GLN A 143 -23.20 -6.66 -7.85
CA GLN A 143 -24.26 -6.18 -8.75
C GLN A 143 -25.65 -6.51 -8.19
N GLU A 144 -25.84 -7.70 -7.62
CA GLU A 144 -27.08 -8.08 -6.94
C GLU A 144 -27.36 -7.18 -5.74
N SER A 145 -26.36 -6.96 -4.89
CA SER A 145 -26.46 -6.04 -3.75
C SER A 145 -26.83 -4.62 -4.21
N MET A 146 -26.29 -4.16 -5.35
CA MET A 146 -26.65 -2.86 -5.93
C MET A 146 -28.06 -2.83 -6.52
N ARG A 147 -28.53 -3.91 -7.17
CA ARG A 147 -29.92 -3.98 -7.63
C ARG A 147 -30.90 -3.90 -6.46
N GLU A 148 -30.60 -4.56 -5.35
CA GLU A 148 -31.41 -4.49 -4.14
C GLU A 148 -31.42 -3.08 -3.53
N ALA A 149 -30.25 -2.44 -3.43
CA ALA A 149 -30.14 -1.07 -2.95
C ALA A 149 -30.93 -0.09 -3.82
N VAL A 150 -30.80 -0.18 -5.15
CA VAL A 150 -31.54 0.67 -6.09
C VAL A 150 -33.05 0.49 -5.93
N LYS A 151 -33.54 -0.76 -5.86
CA LYS A 151 -34.96 -1.05 -5.64
C LYS A 151 -35.49 -0.42 -4.35
N LEU A 152 -34.72 -0.47 -3.27
CA LEU A 152 -35.08 0.16 -2.00
C LEU A 152 -35.25 1.68 -2.14
N TYR A 153 -34.27 2.35 -2.76
CA TYR A 153 -34.29 3.80 -2.93
C TYR A 153 -35.34 4.30 -3.93
N GLU A 154 -35.57 3.55 -5.01
CA GLU A 154 -36.65 3.85 -5.97
C GLU A 154 -38.03 3.68 -5.32
N GLY A 155 -38.19 2.68 -4.44
CA GLY A 155 -39.39 2.53 -3.61
C GLY A 155 -39.66 3.72 -2.68
N MET A 156 -38.65 4.54 -2.41
CA MET A 156 -38.75 5.79 -1.64
C MET A 156 -38.91 7.04 -2.53
N GLY A 157 -39.06 6.87 -3.85
CA GLY A 157 -39.26 7.95 -4.81
C GLY A 157 -37.99 8.61 -5.33
N ALA A 158 -36.81 8.03 -5.12
CA ALA A 158 -35.55 8.54 -5.65
C ALA A 158 -35.16 7.83 -6.96
N ASP A 159 -34.82 8.58 -8.02
CA ASP A 159 -34.28 8.03 -9.26
C ASP A 159 -32.79 7.68 -9.10
N TYR A 160 -32.53 6.52 -8.51
CA TYR A 160 -31.17 6.03 -8.26
C TYR A 160 -30.61 5.22 -9.43
N ALA A 161 -31.44 4.55 -10.23
CA ALA A 161 -30.97 3.73 -11.35
C ALA A 161 -30.22 4.53 -12.43
N ASN A 162 -30.56 5.81 -12.61
CA ASN A 162 -29.91 6.65 -13.61
C ASN A 162 -28.57 7.24 -13.17
N GLN A 163 -28.19 7.09 -11.90
CA GLN A 163 -26.92 7.61 -11.39
C GLN A 163 -25.72 6.91 -12.05
N GLN A 164 -24.70 7.68 -12.38
CA GLN A 164 -23.50 7.17 -13.04
C GLN A 164 -22.79 6.10 -12.21
N SER A 165 -22.73 6.27 -10.89
CA SER A 165 -22.15 5.29 -9.96
C SER A 165 -22.81 3.91 -10.06
N VAL A 166 -24.14 3.87 -10.20
CA VAL A 166 -24.90 2.63 -10.38
C VAL A 166 -24.57 2.01 -11.73
N LYS A 167 -24.55 2.82 -12.80
CA LYS A 167 -24.19 2.35 -14.15
C LYS A 167 -22.76 1.78 -14.19
N ASP A 168 -21.82 2.44 -13.54
CA ASP A 168 -20.43 2.00 -13.47
C ASP A 168 -20.31 0.64 -12.76
N ILE A 169 -21.00 0.44 -11.64
CA ILE A 169 -21.00 -0.86 -10.94
C ILE A 169 -21.67 -1.95 -11.79
N MET A 170 -22.78 -1.63 -12.46
CA MET A 170 -23.47 -2.59 -13.33
C MET A 170 -22.66 -2.93 -14.60
N ALA A 171 -21.74 -2.05 -15.02
CA ALA A 171 -20.85 -2.27 -16.14
C ALA A 171 -19.56 -3.02 -15.76
N LEU A 172 -19.27 -3.22 -14.47
CA LEU A 172 -18.11 -3.99 -14.02
C LEU A 172 -18.19 -5.42 -14.53
N ASN A 173 -17.06 -5.92 -15.02
CA ASN A 173 -16.87 -7.31 -15.42
C ASN A 173 -15.47 -7.79 -15.01
N ALA A 174 -15.23 -9.10 -15.10
CA ALA A 174 -13.99 -9.70 -14.64
C ALA A 174 -12.76 -9.13 -15.37
N ASP A 175 -12.85 -8.88 -16.68
CA ASP A 175 -11.76 -8.32 -17.48
C ASP A 175 -11.36 -6.93 -17.00
N THR A 176 -12.34 -6.07 -16.70
CA THR A 176 -12.10 -4.71 -16.17
C THR A 176 -11.36 -4.78 -14.84
N VAL A 177 -11.80 -5.67 -13.94
CA VAL A 177 -11.13 -5.85 -12.64
C VAL A 177 -9.72 -6.43 -12.82
N MET A 178 -9.52 -7.38 -13.73
CA MET A 178 -8.20 -7.94 -14.04
C MET A 178 -7.20 -6.87 -14.49
N ILE A 179 -7.63 -5.93 -15.33
CA ILE A 179 -6.82 -4.78 -15.77
C ILE A 179 -6.38 -3.91 -14.58
N MET A 180 -7.20 -3.82 -13.53
CA MET A 180 -6.94 -2.99 -12.35
C MET A 180 -6.03 -3.65 -11.32
N ILE A 181 -6.01 -5.00 -11.24
CA ILE A 181 -5.28 -5.75 -10.19
C ILE A 181 -3.81 -5.30 -10.02
N PRO A 182 -2.99 -5.19 -11.08
CA PRO A 182 -1.57 -4.83 -10.90
C PRO A 182 -1.40 -3.45 -10.27
N ALA A 183 -2.23 -2.48 -10.70
CA ALA A 183 -2.19 -1.12 -10.19
C ALA A 183 -2.67 -1.06 -8.73
N SER A 184 -3.75 -1.78 -8.43
CA SER A 184 -4.32 -1.90 -7.09
C SER A 184 -3.34 -2.54 -6.11
N LEU A 185 -2.64 -3.61 -6.53
CA LEU A 185 -1.63 -4.27 -5.72
C LEU A 185 -0.42 -3.35 -5.45
N ALA A 186 0.06 -2.62 -6.46
CA ALA A 186 1.14 -1.66 -6.29
C ALA A 186 0.73 -0.51 -5.35
N MET A 187 -0.49 0.02 -5.51
CA MET A 187 -1.03 1.05 -4.63
C MET A 187 -1.13 0.54 -3.18
N TYR A 188 -1.76 -0.62 -2.99
CA TYR A 188 -1.95 -1.24 -1.69
C TYR A 188 -0.61 -1.50 -1.00
N SER A 189 0.36 -2.08 -1.71
CA SER A 189 1.67 -2.41 -1.15
C SER A 189 2.48 -1.16 -0.77
N LEU A 190 2.46 -0.10 -1.58
CA LEU A 190 3.15 1.16 -1.27
C LEU A 190 2.55 1.87 -0.05
N VAL A 191 1.22 1.97 0.00
CA VAL A 191 0.52 2.60 1.14
C VAL A 191 0.75 1.80 2.41
N SER A 192 0.57 0.49 2.35
CA SER A 192 0.81 -0.42 3.48
C SER A 192 2.26 -0.38 3.95
N ALA A 193 3.23 -0.33 3.04
CA ALA A 193 4.64 -0.21 3.38
C ALA A 193 4.96 1.09 4.12
N TYR A 194 4.41 2.23 3.67
CA TYR A 194 4.59 3.52 4.36
C TYR A 194 4.01 3.49 5.78
N ILE A 195 2.78 2.96 5.94
CA ILE A 195 2.14 2.81 7.25
C ILE A 195 2.97 1.90 8.15
N LEU A 196 3.31 0.71 7.65
CA LEU A 196 4.09 -0.28 8.38
C LEU A 196 5.44 0.28 8.84
N ARG A 197 6.15 1.00 7.97
CA ARG A 197 7.43 1.64 8.29
C ARG A 197 7.30 2.69 9.40
N LYS A 198 6.23 3.49 9.35
CA LYS A 198 5.95 4.55 10.33
C LYS A 198 5.52 3.99 11.69
N VAL A 199 4.73 2.91 11.69
CA VAL A 199 4.37 2.19 12.91
C VAL A 199 5.60 1.49 13.49
N SER A 200 6.41 0.84 12.65
CA SER A 200 7.67 0.21 13.05
C SER A 200 8.62 1.17 13.76
N GLU A 201 8.77 2.40 13.27
CA GLU A 201 9.58 3.43 13.94
C GLU A 201 9.14 3.68 15.39
N LYS A 202 7.83 3.74 15.64
CA LYS A 202 7.28 3.92 17.00
C LYS A 202 7.46 2.69 17.86
N VAL A 203 7.19 1.50 17.31
CA VAL A 203 7.22 0.23 18.04
C VAL A 203 8.65 -0.18 18.38
N PHE A 204 9.62 0.07 17.50
CA PHE A 204 11.02 -0.31 17.70
C PHE A 204 11.80 0.62 18.63
N LYS A 205 11.40 1.90 18.74
CA LYS A 205 12.09 2.89 19.56
C LYS A 205 12.23 2.48 21.05
N PRO A 206 11.19 1.98 21.75
CA PRO A 206 11.33 1.47 23.13
C PRO A 206 12.32 0.31 23.28
N PHE A 207 12.58 -0.46 22.22
CA PHE A 207 13.51 -1.59 22.23
C PHE A 207 14.95 -1.20 21.86
N GLY A 208 15.26 0.11 21.81
CA GLY A 208 16.60 0.61 21.48
C GLY A 208 16.97 0.46 19.99
N ILE A 209 16.01 0.11 19.14
CA ILE A 209 16.21 0.02 17.69
C ILE A 209 15.86 1.38 17.09
N THR A 210 16.89 2.12 16.67
CA THR A 210 16.74 3.42 16.03
C THR A 210 16.62 3.24 14.52
N LEU A 211 15.51 3.74 13.96
CA LEU A 211 15.33 3.85 12.52
C LEU A 211 15.55 5.29 12.06
N ARG A 212 15.94 5.47 10.80
CA ARG A 212 16.03 6.81 10.22
C ARG A 212 14.64 7.44 10.21
N LYS A 213 14.49 8.62 10.83
CA LYS A 213 13.20 9.32 10.91
C LYS A 213 12.71 9.70 9.52
N LEU A 214 11.52 9.26 9.13
CA LEU A 214 10.91 9.65 7.85
C LEU A 214 10.78 11.18 7.75
N PRO A 215 10.93 11.77 6.54
CA PRO A 215 10.70 13.19 6.35
C PRO A 215 9.27 13.54 6.75
N ASP A 216 9.07 14.75 7.25
CA ASP A 216 7.73 15.21 7.56
C ASP A 216 6.89 15.24 6.29
N PHE A 217 5.62 14.85 6.36
CA PHE A 217 4.77 14.71 5.17
C PHE A 217 4.70 16.00 4.33
N TYR A 218 4.70 17.17 4.96
CA TYR A 218 4.66 18.48 4.28
C TYR A 218 5.95 18.84 3.52
N SER A 219 7.05 18.14 3.78
CA SER A 219 8.31 18.31 3.05
C SER A 219 8.51 17.28 1.95
N ILE A 220 7.56 16.34 1.78
CA ILE A 220 7.62 15.37 0.69
C ILE A 220 7.32 16.10 -0.62
N LYS A 221 8.24 16.02 -1.56
CA LYS A 221 8.07 16.56 -2.90
C LYS A 221 8.42 15.48 -3.91
N PRO A 222 7.43 14.91 -4.62
CA PRO A 222 7.70 14.01 -5.72
C PRO A 222 8.58 14.72 -6.77
N ASN A 223 9.56 14.00 -7.31
CA ASN A 223 10.39 14.54 -8.39
C ASN A 223 9.53 14.68 -9.66
N MET A 224 9.68 15.76 -10.42
CA MET A 224 9.02 15.92 -11.72
C MET A 224 9.36 14.77 -12.68
N LEU A 225 10.57 14.21 -12.60
CA LEU A 225 10.95 13.01 -13.36
C LEU A 225 10.08 11.81 -12.98
N LEU A 226 9.73 11.64 -11.70
CA LEU A 226 8.87 10.55 -11.25
C LEU A 226 7.44 10.73 -11.78
N ILE A 227 6.88 11.93 -11.67
CA ILE A 227 5.53 12.27 -12.17
C ILE A 227 5.46 12.11 -13.69
N SER A 228 6.46 12.60 -14.42
CA SER A 228 6.50 12.47 -15.88
C SER A 228 6.72 11.01 -16.32
N SER A 229 7.48 10.21 -15.57
CA SER A 229 7.68 8.79 -15.87
C SER A 229 6.38 7.99 -15.72
N THR A 230 5.57 8.26 -14.68
CA THR A 230 4.29 7.58 -14.48
C THR A 230 3.26 8.00 -15.54
N LEU A 231 3.25 9.26 -15.94
CA LEU A 231 2.45 9.74 -17.08
C LEU A 231 2.93 9.13 -18.41
N PHE A 232 4.23 9.03 -18.63
CA PHE A 232 4.77 8.41 -19.83
C PHE A 232 4.40 6.92 -19.92
N LEU A 233 4.38 6.22 -18.77
CA LEU A 233 3.94 4.83 -18.70
C LEU A 233 2.46 4.67 -19.10
N SER A 234 1.58 5.62 -18.73
CA SER A 234 0.19 5.57 -19.17
C SER A 234 0.05 5.80 -20.68
N ILE A 235 0.85 6.70 -21.27
CA ILE A 235 0.91 6.94 -22.72
C ILE A 235 1.41 5.69 -23.47
N ILE A 236 2.42 4.99 -22.93
CA ILE A 236 2.86 3.69 -23.46
C ILE A 236 1.68 2.71 -23.45
N GLY A 237 0.92 2.64 -22.37
CA GLY A 237 -0.27 1.79 -22.30
C GLY A 237 -1.30 2.09 -23.39
N ILE A 238 -1.59 3.37 -23.65
CA ILE A 238 -2.49 3.79 -24.75
C ILE A 238 -1.92 3.37 -26.10
N SER A 239 -0.61 3.51 -26.29
CA SER A 239 0.05 3.12 -27.54
C SER A 239 -0.01 1.60 -27.76
N LEU A 240 0.19 0.81 -26.71
CA LEU A 240 0.05 -0.65 -26.76
C LEU A 240 -1.39 -1.06 -27.09
N MET A 241 -2.40 -0.36 -26.55
CA MET A 241 -3.81 -0.58 -26.92
C MET A 241 -4.08 -0.27 -28.39
N TYR A 242 -3.47 0.79 -28.93
CA TYR A 242 -3.58 1.13 -30.35
C TYR A 242 -3.01 0.02 -31.26
N PHE A 243 -1.98 -0.68 -30.81
CA PHE A 243 -1.41 -1.85 -31.50
C PHE A 243 -2.09 -3.19 -31.12
N GLU A 244 -3.26 -3.15 -30.47
CA GLU A 244 -4.02 -4.34 -30.05
C GLU A 244 -3.24 -5.31 -29.15
N ILE A 245 -2.24 -4.81 -28.41
CA ILE A 245 -1.48 -5.62 -27.47
C ILE A 245 -2.31 -5.79 -26.18
N PRO A 246 -2.63 -7.05 -25.76
CA PRO A 246 -3.54 -7.30 -24.63
C PRO A 246 -3.15 -6.65 -23.30
N ALA A 247 -1.84 -6.48 -23.06
CA ALA A 247 -1.32 -5.85 -21.84
C ALA A 247 -1.51 -4.32 -21.82
N GLY A 248 -1.88 -3.69 -22.93
CA GLY A 248 -1.91 -2.23 -23.07
C GLY A 248 -2.82 -1.54 -22.06
N ALA A 249 -4.03 -2.07 -21.85
CA ALA A 249 -4.98 -1.52 -20.88
C ALA A 249 -4.46 -1.61 -19.44
N SER A 250 -3.82 -2.73 -19.08
CA SER A 250 -3.22 -2.93 -17.75
C SER A 250 -2.07 -1.96 -17.50
N VAL A 251 -1.20 -1.76 -18.50
CA VAL A 251 -0.07 -0.81 -18.43
C VAL A 251 -0.59 0.62 -18.32
N MET A 252 -1.63 0.98 -19.09
CA MET A 252 -2.26 2.29 -19.02
C MET A 252 -2.81 2.56 -17.63
N TYR A 253 -3.60 1.62 -17.09
CA TYR A 253 -4.24 1.77 -15.79
C TYR A 253 -3.20 1.84 -14.66
N PHE A 254 -2.14 1.03 -14.74
CA PHE A 254 -1.00 1.09 -13.82
C PHE A 254 -0.31 2.46 -13.85
N GLY A 255 0.06 2.94 -15.04
CA GLY A 255 0.69 4.25 -15.22
C GLY A 255 -0.18 5.39 -14.68
N LYS A 256 -1.47 5.36 -15.01
CA LYS A 256 -2.47 6.33 -14.52
C LYS A 256 -2.57 6.32 -12.99
N THR A 257 -2.75 5.15 -12.38
CA THR A 257 -2.88 5.05 -10.92
C THR A 257 -1.60 5.51 -10.20
N MET A 258 -0.41 5.18 -10.73
CA MET A 258 0.84 5.68 -10.17
C MET A 258 1.00 7.20 -10.35
N PHE A 259 0.54 7.75 -11.46
CA PHE A 259 0.46 9.19 -11.67
C PHE A 259 -0.47 9.84 -10.64
N ASP A 260 -1.68 9.28 -10.45
CA ASP A 260 -2.66 9.80 -9.51
C ASP A 260 -2.12 9.78 -8.06
N ILE A 261 -1.42 8.72 -7.66
CA ILE A 261 -0.78 8.62 -6.34
C ILE A 261 0.33 9.66 -6.19
N THR A 262 1.23 9.77 -7.17
CA THR A 262 2.36 10.70 -7.07
C THR A 262 1.90 12.16 -7.08
N ALA A 263 0.96 12.52 -7.96
CA ALA A 263 0.34 13.84 -7.99
C ALA A 263 -0.46 14.12 -6.71
N GLY A 264 -1.22 13.14 -6.22
CA GLY A 264 -1.99 13.23 -4.98
C GLY A 264 -1.11 13.46 -3.75
N ILE A 265 -0.02 12.70 -3.60
CA ILE A 265 0.96 12.89 -2.51
C ILE A 265 1.60 14.29 -2.61
N GLY A 266 2.01 14.70 -3.81
CA GLY A 266 2.61 16.03 -4.02
C GLY A 266 1.64 17.16 -3.67
N GLY A 267 0.39 17.06 -4.13
CA GLY A 267 -0.66 18.03 -3.88
C GLY A 267 -1.05 18.11 -2.40
N LEU A 268 -1.27 16.97 -1.76
CA LEU A 268 -1.63 16.92 -0.35
C LEU A 268 -0.48 17.42 0.54
N SER A 269 0.77 17.11 0.16
CA SER A 269 1.96 17.65 0.83
C SER A 269 2.04 19.17 0.72
N LEU A 270 1.78 19.73 -0.46
CA LEU A 270 1.75 21.17 -0.71
C LEU A 270 0.66 21.85 0.13
N VAL A 271 -0.56 21.35 0.09
CA VAL A 271 -1.67 21.88 0.89
C VAL A 271 -1.33 21.85 2.38
N THR A 272 -0.78 20.73 2.86
CA THR A 272 -0.36 20.58 4.26
C THR A 272 0.76 21.57 4.62
N TYR A 273 1.70 21.82 3.71
CA TYR A 273 2.76 22.82 3.89
C TYR A 273 2.16 24.22 4.11
N TYR A 274 1.23 24.67 3.26
CA TYR A 274 0.60 25.98 3.42
C TYR A 274 -0.24 26.06 4.69
N MET A 275 -1.01 25.02 5.03
CA MET A 275 -1.80 24.97 6.26
C MET A 275 -0.94 25.11 7.52
N ILE A 276 0.24 24.47 7.54
CA ILE A 276 1.14 24.50 8.71
C ILE A 276 1.98 25.78 8.74
N ARG A 277 2.67 26.10 7.64
CA ARG A 277 3.72 27.13 7.63
C ARG A 277 3.20 28.53 7.37
N LYS A 278 2.12 28.68 6.61
CA LYS A 278 1.56 29.99 6.24
C LYS A 278 0.31 30.30 7.05
N LEU A 279 -0.67 29.40 7.06
CA LEU A 279 -1.97 29.62 7.68
C LEU A 279 -2.00 29.27 9.19
N LYS A 280 -0.99 28.54 9.69
CA LYS A 280 -0.87 28.10 11.09
C LYS A 280 -2.12 27.42 11.64
N PHE A 281 -2.79 26.60 10.81
CA PHE A 281 -3.98 25.87 11.21
C PHE A 281 -3.69 24.89 12.35
N ASN A 282 -4.62 24.80 13.30
CA ASN A 282 -4.56 23.80 14.36
C ASN A 282 -4.82 22.39 13.79
N LYS A 283 -4.63 21.35 14.62
CA LYS A 283 -4.76 19.95 14.18
C LYS A 283 -6.16 19.61 13.67
N PHE A 284 -7.22 20.14 14.30
CA PHE A 284 -8.61 19.84 13.96
C PHE A 284 -9.04 20.51 12.64
N THR A 285 -8.79 21.81 12.49
CA THR A 285 -9.09 22.55 11.25
C THR A 285 -8.37 21.95 10.05
N ARG A 286 -7.11 21.53 10.23
CA ARG A 286 -6.37 20.83 9.17
C ARG A 286 -7.02 19.48 8.81
N PHE A 287 -7.44 18.71 9.81
CA PHE A 287 -8.12 17.43 9.56
C PHE A 287 -9.43 17.63 8.78
N MET A 288 -10.27 18.58 9.21
CA MET A 288 -11.51 18.94 8.52
C MET A 288 -11.27 19.42 7.09
N ALA A 289 -10.26 20.27 6.88
CA ALA A 289 -9.94 20.77 5.54
C ALA A 289 -9.42 19.66 4.62
N ILE A 290 -8.56 18.77 5.11
CA ILE A 290 -8.09 17.62 4.35
C ILE A 290 -9.27 16.69 4.03
N PHE A 291 -10.14 16.42 4.99
CA PHE A 291 -11.34 15.62 4.78
C PHE A 291 -12.21 16.21 3.66
N LEU A 292 -12.53 17.50 3.74
CA LEU A 292 -13.32 18.20 2.71
C LEU A 292 -12.66 18.14 1.32
N ILE A 293 -11.34 18.33 1.25
CA ILE A 293 -10.60 18.26 -0.02
C ILE A 293 -10.71 16.86 -0.64
N LEU A 294 -10.54 15.81 0.18
CA LEU A 294 -10.54 14.42 -0.27
C LEU A 294 -11.95 13.89 -0.60
N THR A 295 -13.00 14.41 0.05
CA THR A 295 -14.38 14.00 -0.24
C THR A 295 -14.99 14.74 -1.42
N THR A 296 -14.37 15.85 -1.86
CA THR A 296 -14.89 16.69 -2.94
C THR A 296 -14.05 16.48 -4.20
N PRO A 297 -14.59 15.83 -5.27
CA PRO A 297 -13.80 15.48 -6.46
C PRO A 297 -13.06 16.66 -7.09
N ILE A 298 -13.73 17.81 -7.24
CA ILE A 298 -13.12 18.99 -7.86
C ILE A 298 -11.96 19.55 -7.02
N LEU A 299 -12.04 19.48 -5.69
CA LEU A 299 -10.95 19.89 -4.80
C LEU A 299 -9.79 18.90 -4.84
N THR A 300 -10.09 17.60 -4.93
CA THR A 300 -9.06 16.57 -5.09
C THR A 300 -8.29 16.76 -6.41
N TYR A 301 -8.98 16.97 -7.54
CA TYR A 301 -8.32 17.17 -8.83
C TYR A 301 -7.47 18.46 -8.86
N THR A 302 -8.00 19.57 -8.33
CA THR A 302 -7.24 20.82 -8.24
C THR A 302 -6.01 20.70 -7.34
N MET A 303 -6.12 20.00 -6.20
CA MET A 303 -4.98 19.67 -5.33
C MET A 303 -3.91 18.85 -6.09
N MET A 304 -4.31 17.82 -6.85
CA MET A 304 -3.38 17.01 -7.63
C MET A 304 -2.64 17.83 -8.68
N ILE A 305 -3.36 18.68 -9.42
CA ILE A 305 -2.77 19.62 -10.38
C ILE A 305 -1.76 20.53 -9.67
N ALA A 306 -2.14 21.13 -8.54
CA ALA A 306 -1.24 21.98 -7.76
C ALA A 306 0.05 21.23 -7.33
N GLY A 307 -0.06 19.94 -7.00
CA GLY A 307 1.08 19.07 -6.72
C GLY A 307 2.04 18.88 -7.90
N VAL A 308 1.50 18.67 -9.10
CA VAL A 308 2.30 18.58 -10.34
C VAL A 308 2.99 19.92 -10.62
N VAL A 309 2.27 21.03 -10.51
CA VAL A 309 2.84 22.37 -10.77
C VAL A 309 3.92 22.71 -9.74
N ASP A 310 3.72 22.42 -8.45
CA ASP A 310 4.78 22.60 -7.44
C ASP A 310 6.02 21.74 -7.71
N SER A 311 5.82 20.53 -8.23
CA SER A 311 6.93 19.66 -8.63
C SER A 311 7.74 20.24 -9.80
N ALA A 312 7.08 20.91 -10.75
CA ALA A 312 7.72 21.56 -11.88
C ALA A 312 8.43 22.88 -11.52
N PHE A 313 7.72 23.77 -10.80
CA PHE A 313 8.14 25.17 -10.57
C PHE A 313 8.75 25.44 -9.19
N ASP A 314 8.66 24.51 -8.25
CA ASP A 314 9.18 24.64 -6.89
C ASP A 314 8.68 25.85 -6.10
N PHE A 315 7.35 25.98 -5.94
CA PHE A 315 6.76 27.09 -5.18
C PHE A 315 7.18 27.12 -3.71
N ARG A 316 7.60 25.97 -3.16
CA ARG A 316 8.06 25.85 -1.78
C ARG A 316 9.54 26.25 -1.60
N ASN A 317 10.29 26.55 -2.67
CA ASN A 317 11.74 26.86 -2.65
C ASN A 317 12.55 25.87 -1.79
N THR A 318 12.15 24.59 -1.78
CA THR A 318 12.71 23.60 -0.85
C THR A 318 13.54 22.53 -1.56
N SER A 319 13.69 22.57 -2.89
CA SER A 319 14.41 21.54 -3.64
C SER A 319 15.41 22.10 -4.66
N GLU A 320 16.60 21.50 -4.74
CA GLU A 320 17.51 21.73 -5.87
C GLU A 320 17.05 21.04 -7.18
N ASN A 321 15.97 20.24 -7.13
CA ASN A 321 15.60 19.26 -8.15
C ASN A 321 14.30 19.59 -8.91
N GLY A 322 13.79 20.83 -8.84
CA GLY A 322 12.70 21.27 -9.73
C GLY A 322 13.13 21.25 -11.20
N LEU A 323 12.18 21.16 -12.14
CA LEU A 323 12.46 21.17 -13.58
C LEU A 323 13.34 22.39 -13.97
N PHE A 324 13.03 23.54 -13.37
CA PHE A 324 13.80 24.77 -13.54
C PHE A 324 15.23 24.67 -12.97
N GLY A 325 15.43 23.96 -11.86
CA GLY A 325 16.74 23.69 -11.27
C GLY A 325 17.60 22.74 -12.13
N ILE A 326 16.98 21.73 -12.74
CA ILE A 326 17.62 20.81 -13.70
C ILE A 326 18.00 21.55 -14.98
N LEU A 327 17.08 22.36 -15.54
CA LEU A 327 17.33 23.18 -16.73
C LEU A 327 18.43 24.22 -16.48
N ARG A 328 18.42 24.89 -15.32
CA ARG A 328 19.47 25.85 -14.92
C ARG A 328 20.85 25.20 -14.79
N ARG A 329 20.93 23.96 -14.31
CA ARG A 329 22.20 23.19 -14.25
C ARG A 329 22.70 22.81 -15.64
N LYS A 330 21.83 22.34 -16.53
CA LYS A 330 22.22 22.05 -17.93
C LYS A 330 22.69 23.31 -18.68
N LEU A 331 22.01 24.44 -18.47
CA LEU A 331 22.40 25.72 -19.08
C LEU A 331 23.72 26.28 -18.52
N LYS A 332 24.00 26.10 -17.21
CA LYS A 332 25.30 26.47 -16.61
C LYS A 332 26.43 25.48 -16.90
N GLY A 333 26.12 24.22 -17.20
CA GLY A 333 27.10 23.17 -17.50
C GLY A 333 27.54 23.12 -18.97
N SER A 334 26.84 23.81 -19.87
CA SER A 334 27.15 23.84 -21.31
C SER A 334 28.03 25.02 -21.73
N GLY A 335 28.58 25.76 -20.77
CA GLY A 335 29.49 26.90 -20.97
C GLY A 335 30.88 26.65 -20.37
N LYS A 336 31.52 25.54 -20.76
CA LYS A 336 32.96 25.33 -20.60
C LYS A 336 33.57 24.88 -21.91
#